data_AF-A0A6N2EA78-F1
#
_entry.id   AF-A0A6N2EA78-F1
#
_cell.length_a   1.000
_cell.length_b   1.000
_cell.length_c   1.000
_cell.angle_alpha   90.00
_cell.angle_beta   90.00
_cell.angle_gamma   90.00
#
_symmetry.space_group_name_H-M   'P 1'
#
loop_
_entity.id
_entity.type
_entity.pdbx_description
1 polymer ?
#
loop_
_entity_poly.entity_id
_entity_poly.type
_entity_poly.pdbx_seq_one_letter_code
_entity_poly.pdbx_strand_id
1 'polypeptide(L)'
;MLDNSNTQLPQQFADAPAGTLAAPAPAADGSGGSDGRLVEKERDLLRFTTAGSVDDGKSTLIGRMLFDSKQIFQDQMDLLESASKLRGEEGVNLALLTDGLRAEREQGITIDVAYRYFSTSKRKFIIADTPGHEQYTRNMVTGASNADLAIVLIDARNGVLTQSRRHGIIASLLGIQHIVVAVNKMDLVEYSEARFNEIVEEYTDFTQKLNVHDISFIPISALEGDNVVDPSENMPWYDGRTLLHMLETVTISADRNLVDFRFPVQYVIRPHQDFRGFSGRIPSGTITVGEEVTILPSMRRSKVKGIYLYEQEVQEAFAGQSVVITLEDEIDISRGDMIVRSHNLPEVSGELEAVICWMDERKA
;
A
#
# COMPACT_ATOMS: atom_id res chain seq x y z
N MET A 1 35.51 -42.17 -9.90
CA MET A 1 36.13 -42.12 -11.24
C MET A 1 35.13 -41.44 -12.15
N LEU A 2 35.51 -40.28 -12.70
CA LEU A 2 35.18 -39.69 -14.02
C LEU A 2 33.68 -39.70 -14.45
N ASP A 3 33.08 -38.62 -14.95
CA ASP A 3 33.67 -37.51 -15.67
C ASP A 3 32.70 -36.30 -15.75
N ASN A 4 33.32 -35.13 -15.74
CA ASN A 4 32.73 -33.83 -16.03
C ASN A 4 32.75 -33.65 -17.55
N SER A 5 31.61 -33.40 -18.21
CA SER A 5 31.67 -32.73 -19.52
C SER A 5 30.39 -31.95 -19.85
N ASN A 6 30.62 -30.63 -19.97
CA ASN A 6 30.01 -29.69 -20.90
C ASN A 6 28.50 -29.42 -20.85
N THR A 7 28.19 -28.25 -20.30
CA THR A 7 27.47 -27.24 -21.10
C THR A 7 28.08 -25.87 -20.82
N GLN A 8 28.86 -25.38 -21.79
CA GLN A 8 29.55 -24.08 -21.77
C GLN A 8 28.55 -22.92 -21.90
N LEU A 9 28.70 -21.90 -21.06
CA LEU A 9 28.11 -20.58 -21.26
C LEU A 9 29.03 -19.73 -22.15
N PRO A 10 28.51 -18.91 -23.09
CA PRO A 10 29.33 -18.15 -24.03
C PRO A 10 30.15 -17.03 -23.36
N GLN A 11 31.45 -17.02 -23.64
CA GLN A 11 32.38 -15.92 -23.36
C GLN A 11 32.21 -14.79 -24.38
N GLN A 12 31.53 -13.70 -24.03
CA GLN A 12 31.73 -12.38 -24.62
C GLN A 12 31.56 -11.33 -23.51
N PHE A 13 32.36 -10.26 -23.56
CA PHE A 13 32.59 -9.22 -22.53
C PHE A 13 33.72 -9.48 -21.52
N ALA A 14 34.92 -9.73 -22.05
CA ALA A 14 36.17 -9.36 -21.39
C ALA A 14 37.00 -8.59 -22.41
N ASP A 15 36.87 -7.25 -22.41
CA ASP A 15 37.89 -6.28 -22.82
C ASP A 15 37.26 -4.86 -22.87
N ALA A 16 37.36 -4.13 -21.76
CA ALA A 16 37.27 -2.68 -21.74
C ALA A 16 38.17 -2.13 -20.61
N PRO A 17 38.98 -1.08 -20.87
CA PRO A 17 40.01 -0.62 -19.95
C PRO A 17 39.44 0.08 -18.72
N ALA A 18 40.14 -0.06 -17.59
CA ALA A 18 39.83 0.60 -16.33
C ALA A 18 39.90 2.13 -16.46
N GLY A 19 38.74 2.76 -16.67
CA GLY A 19 38.55 4.20 -16.63
C GLY A 19 38.12 4.64 -15.22
N THR A 20 38.99 5.37 -14.54
CA THR A 20 38.74 6.05 -13.28
C THR A 20 37.61 7.08 -13.44
N LEU A 21 36.41 6.77 -12.94
CA LEU A 21 35.36 7.75 -12.71
C LEU A 21 35.45 8.24 -11.27
N ALA A 22 36.22 9.31 -11.08
CA ALA A 22 36.25 10.08 -9.86
C ALA A 22 34.86 10.73 -9.63
N ALA A 23 34.28 10.49 -8.47
CA ALA A 23 33.14 11.26 -7.99
C ALA A 23 33.59 12.73 -7.79
N PRO A 24 32.80 13.74 -8.19
CA PRO A 24 33.17 15.13 -7.97
C PRO A 24 33.20 15.42 -6.46
N ALA A 25 34.35 15.90 -5.99
CA ALA A 25 34.51 16.42 -4.64
C ALA A 25 33.59 17.65 -4.46
N PRO A 26 32.88 17.77 -3.33
CA PRO A 26 32.18 19.01 -3.01
C PRO A 26 33.21 20.11 -2.74
N ALA A 27 32.99 21.28 -3.34
CA ALA A 27 33.79 22.46 -3.14
C ALA A 27 33.90 22.79 -1.64
N ALA A 28 35.13 22.90 -1.17
CA ALA A 28 35.43 23.42 0.15
C ALA A 28 35.39 24.95 0.10
N ASP A 29 34.36 25.54 0.70
CA ASP A 29 34.42 26.91 1.22
C ASP A 29 34.09 26.84 2.71
N GLY A 30 35.07 27.21 3.53
CA GLY A 30 34.96 27.21 4.99
C GLY A 30 34.31 28.47 5.53
N SER A 31 33.42 28.32 6.50
CA SER A 31 33.53 28.96 7.82
C SER A 31 32.39 28.47 8.73
N GLY A 32 32.70 28.36 10.02
CA GLY A 32 32.01 27.51 10.99
C GLY A 32 30.55 27.85 11.30
N GLY A 33 29.81 26.81 11.68
CA GLY A 33 28.47 26.88 12.24
C GLY A 33 27.99 25.50 12.63
N SER A 34 27.84 25.27 13.93
CA SER A 34 27.51 24.02 14.60
C SER A 34 26.16 23.41 14.20
N ASP A 35 26.16 22.08 14.11
CA ASP A 35 25.14 21.14 14.54
C ASP A 35 23.69 21.36 14.06
N GLY A 36 23.25 20.49 13.14
CA GLY A 36 21.91 20.53 12.58
C GLY A 36 21.69 19.57 11.42
N ARG A 37 22.22 18.33 11.49
CA ARG A 37 21.70 17.26 10.63
C ARG A 37 20.35 16.84 11.19
N LEU A 38 19.32 17.58 10.80
CA LEU A 38 17.94 17.15 10.88
C LEU A 38 17.86 15.77 10.24
N VAL A 39 17.63 14.75 11.07
CA VAL A 39 17.02 13.50 10.63
C VAL A 39 15.72 13.94 9.95
N GLU A 40 15.69 13.94 8.61
CA GLU A 40 14.43 14.05 7.88
C GLU A 40 13.55 12.94 8.41
N LYS A 41 12.58 13.31 9.26
CA LYS A 41 11.52 12.44 9.73
C LYS A 41 10.95 11.79 8.47
N GLU A 42 11.21 10.50 8.28
CA GLU A 42 10.71 9.75 7.11
C GLU A 42 9.21 10.07 7.00
N ARG A 43 8.84 10.84 5.96
CA ARG A 43 7.45 11.22 5.76
C ARG A 43 6.69 9.92 5.55
N ASP A 44 5.74 9.65 6.44
CA ASP A 44 4.88 8.46 6.41
C ASP A 44 4.31 8.28 4.99
N LEU A 45 4.35 7.05 4.48
CA LEU A 45 3.96 6.71 3.11
C LEU A 45 2.64 5.96 3.17
N LEU A 46 1.58 6.53 2.58
CA LEU A 46 0.31 5.85 2.40
C LEU A 46 0.18 5.32 0.99
N ARG A 47 -0.06 4.02 0.84
CA ARG A 47 -0.51 3.42 -0.41
C ARG A 47 -2.03 3.27 -0.33
N PHE A 48 -2.75 3.83 -1.30
CA PHE A 48 -4.18 3.60 -1.38
C PHE A 48 -4.62 3.27 -2.79
N THR A 49 -5.76 2.59 -2.88
CA THR A 49 -6.39 2.24 -4.15
C THR A 49 -7.78 2.85 -4.26
N THR A 50 -8.19 3.23 -5.47
CA THR A 50 -9.54 3.68 -5.77
C THR A 50 -10.33 2.56 -6.42
N ALA A 51 -11.55 2.33 -5.95
CA ALA A 51 -12.47 1.32 -6.46
C ALA A 51 -13.89 1.92 -6.57
N GLY A 52 -14.69 1.41 -7.49
CA GLY A 52 -16.01 1.98 -7.82
C GLY A 52 -16.41 1.63 -9.25
N SER A 53 -17.69 1.80 -9.58
CA SER A 53 -18.23 1.57 -10.92
C SER A 53 -17.57 2.48 -11.98
N VAL A 54 -17.80 2.14 -13.26
CA VAL A 54 -17.25 2.87 -14.43
C VAL A 54 -17.59 4.35 -14.38
N ASP A 55 -18.77 4.70 -13.87
CA ASP A 55 -19.25 6.07 -13.84
C ASP A 55 -19.15 6.74 -12.46
N ASP A 56 -18.59 6.10 -11.43
CA ASP A 56 -18.56 6.67 -10.07
C ASP A 56 -17.56 7.85 -9.93
N GLY A 57 -16.82 8.19 -10.98
CA GLY A 57 -15.95 9.38 -11.02
C GLY A 57 -14.56 9.19 -10.39
N LYS A 58 -14.01 7.97 -10.43
CA LYS A 58 -12.66 7.63 -9.89
C LYS A 58 -11.55 8.50 -10.51
N SER A 59 -11.47 8.52 -11.83
CA SER A 59 -10.48 9.29 -12.59
C SER A 59 -10.61 10.79 -12.33
N THR A 60 -11.85 11.29 -12.26
CA THR A 60 -12.16 12.68 -11.91
C THR A 60 -11.65 13.02 -10.50
N LEU A 61 -11.90 12.15 -9.51
CA LEU A 61 -11.43 12.35 -8.14
C LEU A 61 -9.90 12.40 -8.06
N ILE A 62 -9.22 11.46 -8.71
CA ILE A 62 -7.75 11.44 -8.75
C ILE A 62 -7.22 12.70 -9.43
N GLY A 63 -7.80 13.08 -10.58
CA GLY A 63 -7.44 14.30 -11.29
C GLY A 63 -7.62 15.54 -10.41
N ARG A 64 -8.72 15.63 -9.66
CA ARG A 64 -9.00 16.72 -8.73
C ARG A 64 -7.99 16.77 -7.59
N MET A 65 -7.68 15.64 -6.97
CA MET A 65 -6.66 15.57 -5.92
C MET A 65 -5.28 16.00 -6.42
N LEU A 66 -4.88 15.60 -7.63
CA LEU A 66 -3.60 16.01 -8.22
C LEU A 66 -3.58 17.52 -8.52
N PHE A 67 -4.69 18.07 -9.02
CA PHE A 67 -4.86 19.49 -9.30
C PHE A 67 -4.78 20.33 -8.03
N ASP A 68 -5.63 20.03 -7.05
CA ASP A 68 -5.76 20.82 -5.82
C ASP A 68 -4.55 20.69 -4.89
N SER A 69 -3.80 19.57 -4.97
CA SER A 69 -2.54 19.39 -4.24
C SER A 69 -1.36 20.19 -4.81
N LYS A 70 -1.58 21.00 -5.86
CA LYS A 70 -0.59 21.88 -6.51
C LYS A 70 0.67 21.15 -6.98
N GLN A 71 0.56 19.85 -7.28
CA GLN A 71 1.66 19.00 -7.75
C GLN A 71 1.76 18.99 -9.29
N ILE A 72 0.79 19.58 -9.99
CA ILE A 72 0.81 19.75 -11.45
C ILE A 72 1.52 21.06 -11.78
N PHE A 73 2.63 20.97 -12.51
CA PHE A 73 3.32 22.14 -13.05
C PHE A 73 2.39 22.90 -14.00
N GLN A 74 2.40 24.23 -13.95
CA GLN A 74 1.53 25.12 -14.73
C GLN A 74 1.46 24.73 -16.23
N ASP A 75 2.58 24.31 -16.80
CA ASP A 75 2.70 23.90 -18.20
C ASP A 75 1.84 22.66 -18.56
N GLN A 76 1.59 21.75 -17.62
CA GLN A 76 0.69 20.61 -17.84
C GLN A 76 -0.78 21.01 -17.77
N MET A 77 -1.12 22.06 -17.01
CA MET A 77 -2.47 22.61 -16.95
C MET A 77 -2.87 23.27 -18.26
N ASP A 78 -1.96 24.04 -18.86
CA ASP A 78 -2.21 24.70 -20.14
C ASP A 78 -2.45 23.68 -21.27
N LEU A 79 -1.76 22.53 -21.23
CA LEU A 79 -1.97 21.42 -22.15
C LEU A 79 -3.33 20.74 -21.97
N LEU A 80 -3.83 20.62 -20.74
CA LEU A 80 -5.14 20.04 -20.44
C LEU A 80 -6.28 20.95 -20.85
N GLU A 81 -6.19 22.25 -20.55
CA GLU A 81 -7.16 23.24 -21.00
C GLU A 81 -7.30 23.24 -22.52
N SER A 82 -6.17 23.14 -23.22
CA SER A 82 -6.13 23.04 -24.68
C SER A 82 -6.83 21.77 -25.18
N ALA A 83 -6.59 20.63 -24.52
CA ALA A 83 -7.17 19.34 -24.88
C ALA A 83 -8.68 19.24 -24.60
N SER A 84 -9.15 19.81 -23.48
CA SER A 84 -10.58 19.89 -23.15
C SER A 84 -11.35 20.78 -24.12
N LYS A 85 -10.78 21.95 -24.48
CA LYS A 85 -11.37 22.85 -25.50
C LYS A 85 -11.45 22.19 -26.87
N LEU A 86 -10.45 21.40 -27.26
CA LEU A 86 -10.47 20.62 -28.51
C LEU A 86 -11.61 19.58 -28.56
N ARG A 87 -12.07 19.10 -27.40
CA ARG A 87 -13.19 18.15 -27.26
C ARG A 87 -14.56 18.82 -27.12
N GLY A 88 -14.62 20.14 -27.00
CA GLY A 88 -15.87 20.90 -26.87
C GLY A 88 -16.51 20.79 -25.48
N GLU A 89 -15.77 20.41 -24.45
CA GLU A 89 -16.24 20.33 -23.07
C GLU A 89 -16.13 21.70 -22.38
N GLU A 90 -17.14 22.09 -21.61
CA GLU A 90 -17.08 23.30 -20.77
C GLU A 90 -16.27 23.01 -19.50
N GLY A 91 -15.09 23.63 -19.39
CA GLY A 91 -14.18 23.48 -18.23
C GLY A 91 -12.95 22.61 -18.50
N VAL A 92 -12.15 22.38 -17.45
CA VAL A 92 -10.96 21.53 -17.52
C VAL A 92 -11.35 20.10 -17.17
N ASN A 93 -11.20 19.18 -18.11
CA ASN A 93 -11.46 17.77 -17.86
C ASN A 93 -10.27 17.12 -17.16
N LEU A 94 -10.36 17.06 -15.84
CA LEU A 94 -9.31 16.53 -14.97
C LEU A 94 -9.07 15.02 -15.15
N ALA A 95 -9.99 14.26 -15.74
CA ALA A 95 -9.76 12.84 -16.05
C ALA A 95 -8.66 12.65 -17.12
N LEU A 96 -8.38 13.68 -17.93
CA LEU A 96 -7.31 13.62 -18.92
C LEU A 96 -5.90 13.52 -18.29
N LEU A 97 -5.75 13.83 -17.00
CA LEU A 97 -4.50 13.64 -16.25
C LEU A 97 -4.19 12.18 -15.94
N THR A 98 -5.23 11.36 -15.77
CA THR A 98 -5.13 9.98 -15.31
C THR A 98 -5.00 8.99 -16.46
N ASP A 99 -5.56 9.31 -17.64
CA ASP A 99 -5.66 8.40 -18.78
C ASP A 99 -4.33 8.29 -19.57
N GLY A 100 -3.55 7.26 -19.24
CA GLY A 100 -2.19 7.04 -19.75
C GLY A 100 -2.11 6.26 -21.07
N LEU A 101 -3.10 5.44 -21.41
CA LEU A 101 -3.04 4.57 -22.60
C LEU A 101 -4.01 5.01 -23.71
N ARG A 102 -3.55 4.97 -24.96
CA ARG A 102 -4.36 5.29 -26.15
C ARG A 102 -5.65 4.46 -26.25
N ALA A 103 -5.63 3.21 -25.79
CA ALA A 103 -6.78 2.31 -25.76
C ALA A 103 -7.83 2.67 -24.69
N GLU A 104 -7.39 3.19 -23.53
CA GLU A 104 -8.28 3.70 -22.47
C GLU A 104 -9.04 4.94 -22.97
N ARG A 105 -8.33 5.82 -23.69
CA ARG A 105 -8.88 7.06 -24.26
C ARG A 105 -9.94 6.84 -25.34
N GLU A 106 -9.95 5.69 -26.00
CA GLU A 106 -10.95 5.33 -27.02
C GLU A 106 -12.22 4.74 -26.41
N GLN A 107 -12.15 4.20 -25.19
CA GLN A 107 -13.29 3.54 -24.52
C GLN A 107 -13.79 4.25 -23.25
N GLY A 108 -13.06 5.26 -22.74
CA GLY A 108 -13.47 6.02 -21.56
C GLY A 108 -13.42 5.23 -20.25
N ILE A 109 -12.56 4.19 -20.19
CA ILE A 109 -12.42 3.30 -19.02
C ILE A 109 -10.95 3.12 -18.66
N THR A 110 -10.63 3.01 -17.36
CA THR A 110 -9.32 2.58 -16.85
C THR A 110 -9.18 1.07 -17.09
N ILE A 111 -8.11 0.63 -17.78
CA ILE A 111 -7.90 -0.77 -18.18
C ILE A 111 -6.76 -1.40 -17.38
N ASP A 112 -5.67 -0.68 -17.13
CA ASP A 112 -4.52 -1.19 -16.35
C ASP A 112 -4.35 -0.40 -15.05
N VAL A 113 -3.64 -0.98 -14.07
CA VAL A 113 -3.38 -0.28 -12.81
C VAL A 113 -2.34 0.81 -13.03
N ALA A 114 -2.77 2.07 -12.98
CA ALA A 114 -1.87 3.21 -13.07
C ALA A 114 -1.40 3.63 -11.67
N TYR A 115 -0.08 3.63 -11.45
CA TYR A 115 0.51 4.15 -10.22
C TYR A 115 0.81 5.64 -10.36
N ARG A 116 0.28 6.45 -9.44
CA ARG A 116 0.54 7.89 -9.35
C ARG A 116 1.13 8.24 -8.00
N TYR A 117 1.98 9.27 -8.00
CA TYR A 117 2.71 9.72 -6.82
C TYR A 117 2.38 11.18 -6.57
N PHE A 118 1.99 11.50 -5.35
CA PHE A 118 1.88 12.88 -4.91
C PHE A 118 2.30 13.00 -3.44
N SER A 119 2.55 14.22 -3.00
CA SER A 119 2.89 14.47 -1.61
C SER A 119 2.29 15.77 -1.13
N THR A 120 1.94 15.82 0.14
CA THR A 120 1.60 17.06 0.83
C THR A 120 2.77 17.47 1.73
N SER A 121 2.59 18.57 2.47
CA SER A 121 3.52 18.96 3.53
C SER A 121 3.59 17.91 4.66
N LYS A 122 2.55 17.09 4.83
CA LYS A 122 2.43 16.12 5.92
C LYS A 122 2.82 14.70 5.53
N ARG A 123 2.50 14.25 4.31
CA ARG A 123 2.57 12.82 3.95
C ARG A 123 2.89 12.57 2.47
N LYS A 124 3.50 11.42 2.16
CA LYS A 124 3.70 10.93 0.79
C LYS A 124 2.62 9.91 0.45
N PHE A 125 2.17 9.92 -0.80
CA PHE A 125 1.08 9.07 -1.27
C PHE A 125 1.45 8.31 -2.54
N ILE A 126 1.01 7.06 -2.61
CA ILE A 126 1.01 6.23 -3.82
C ILE A 126 -0.44 5.85 -4.09
N ILE A 127 -0.94 6.25 -5.26
CA ILE A 127 -2.29 5.91 -5.73
C ILE A 127 -2.17 4.74 -6.70
N ALA A 128 -2.89 3.65 -6.45
CA ALA A 128 -3.17 2.61 -7.44
C ALA A 128 -4.57 2.86 -8.02
N ASP A 129 -4.62 3.47 -9.21
CA ASP A 129 -5.87 3.66 -9.94
C ASP A 129 -6.30 2.32 -10.55
N THR A 130 -7.38 1.73 -10.02
CA THR A 130 -7.84 0.42 -10.49
C THR A 130 -9.06 0.54 -11.41
N PRO A 131 -9.14 -0.32 -12.44
CA PRO A 131 -10.31 -0.43 -13.31
C PRO A 131 -11.62 -0.63 -12.55
N GLY A 132 -12.67 0.09 -12.95
CA GLY A 132 -14.01 -0.05 -12.33
C GLY A 132 -14.95 -1.06 -12.97
N HIS A 133 -14.58 -1.64 -14.11
CA HIS A 133 -15.46 -2.53 -14.87
C HIS A 133 -15.31 -3.98 -14.41
N GLU A 134 -16.40 -4.74 -14.41
CA GLU A 134 -16.46 -6.09 -13.81
C GLU A 134 -15.42 -7.07 -14.38
N GLN A 135 -15.12 -6.93 -15.67
CA GLN A 135 -14.14 -7.75 -16.38
C GLN A 135 -12.69 -7.51 -15.92
N TYR A 136 -12.42 -6.46 -15.15
CA TYR A 136 -11.08 -6.10 -14.67
C TYR A 136 -10.92 -6.23 -13.16
N THR A 137 -11.77 -7.05 -12.52
CA THR A 137 -11.65 -7.40 -11.09
C THR A 137 -10.23 -7.93 -10.74
N ARG A 138 -9.56 -8.61 -11.68
CA ARG A 138 -8.15 -9.06 -11.56
C ARG A 138 -7.17 -7.91 -11.33
N ASN A 139 -7.38 -6.79 -12.03
CA ASN A 139 -6.51 -5.62 -11.95
C ASN A 139 -6.75 -4.87 -10.64
N MET A 140 -8.01 -4.83 -10.17
CA MET A 140 -8.31 -4.34 -8.82
C MET A 140 -7.55 -5.15 -7.76
N VAL A 141 -7.58 -6.49 -7.81
CA VAL A 141 -6.86 -7.31 -6.83
C VAL A 141 -5.35 -7.07 -6.87
N THR A 142 -4.78 -6.91 -8.07
CA THR A 142 -3.35 -6.59 -8.23
C THR A 142 -2.99 -5.23 -7.64
N GLY A 143 -3.80 -4.19 -7.89
CA GLY A 143 -3.57 -2.84 -7.35
C GLY A 143 -3.84 -2.73 -5.85
N ALA A 144 -4.82 -3.47 -5.33
CA ALA A 144 -5.21 -3.47 -3.93
C ALA A 144 -4.30 -4.33 -3.03
N SER A 145 -3.57 -5.31 -3.58
CA SER A 145 -2.74 -6.24 -2.79
C SER A 145 -1.62 -5.58 -1.97
N ASN A 146 -1.22 -4.35 -2.33
CA ASN A 146 -0.21 -3.58 -1.60
C ASN A 146 -0.78 -2.27 -1.03
N ALA A 147 -2.10 -2.11 -1.01
CA ALA A 147 -2.74 -0.90 -0.50
C ALA A 147 -2.92 -1.00 1.01
N ASP A 148 -2.62 0.10 1.71
CA ASP A 148 -2.87 0.26 3.14
C ASP A 148 -4.31 0.75 3.38
N LEU A 149 -4.93 1.38 2.37
CA LEU A 149 -6.29 1.92 2.42
C LEU A 149 -7.01 1.76 1.07
N ALA A 150 -8.33 1.55 1.09
CA ALA A 150 -9.16 1.51 -0.11
C ALA A 150 -10.21 2.63 -0.10
N ILE A 151 -10.32 3.40 -1.18
CA ILE A 151 -11.39 4.37 -1.40
C ILE A 151 -12.43 3.74 -2.33
N VAL A 152 -13.61 3.44 -1.79
CA VAL A 152 -14.78 2.96 -2.55
C VAL A 152 -15.65 4.16 -2.90
N LEU A 153 -15.68 4.55 -4.17
CA LEU A 153 -16.56 5.59 -4.67
C LEU A 153 -17.95 5.01 -4.93
N ILE A 154 -18.98 5.79 -4.60
CA ILE A 154 -20.38 5.48 -4.84
C ILE A 154 -21.05 6.72 -5.45
N ASP A 155 -21.63 6.61 -6.64
CA ASP A 155 -22.47 7.66 -7.22
C ASP A 155 -23.74 7.85 -6.38
N ALA A 156 -23.93 9.04 -5.82
CA ALA A 156 -25.07 9.37 -4.96
C ALA A 156 -26.43 9.17 -5.63
N ARG A 157 -26.51 9.30 -6.97
CA ARG A 157 -27.74 9.06 -7.73
C ARG A 157 -28.12 7.58 -7.73
N ASN A 158 -27.12 6.71 -7.86
CA ASN A 158 -27.31 5.27 -8.01
C ASN A 158 -27.35 4.54 -6.65
N GLY A 159 -26.66 5.06 -5.63
CA GLY A 159 -26.52 4.41 -4.34
C GLY A 159 -25.66 3.15 -4.41
N VAL A 160 -25.85 2.22 -3.46
CA VAL A 160 -24.96 1.06 -3.32
C VAL A 160 -25.23 0.00 -4.40
N LEU A 161 -24.31 -0.10 -5.36
CA LEU A 161 -24.37 -1.09 -6.42
C LEU A 161 -23.70 -2.43 -6.05
N THR A 162 -23.98 -3.47 -6.83
CA THR A 162 -23.31 -4.78 -6.72
C THR A 162 -21.79 -4.65 -6.82
N GLN A 163 -21.29 -3.71 -7.64
CA GLN A 163 -19.88 -3.43 -7.79
C GLN A 163 -19.27 -2.81 -6.54
N SER A 164 -19.93 -1.83 -5.92
CA SER A 164 -19.50 -1.22 -4.65
C SER A 164 -19.38 -2.25 -3.53
N ARG A 165 -20.32 -3.22 -3.49
CA ARG A 165 -20.26 -4.38 -2.58
C ARG A 165 -19.10 -5.32 -2.92
N ARG A 166 -18.93 -5.67 -4.20
CA ARG A 166 -17.83 -6.53 -4.66
C ARG A 166 -16.47 -5.95 -4.27
N HIS A 167 -16.27 -4.65 -4.45
CA HIS A 167 -15.04 -3.96 -4.10
C HIS A 167 -14.79 -3.97 -2.58
N GLY A 168 -15.83 -3.78 -1.76
CA GLY A 168 -15.73 -3.90 -0.30
C GLY A 168 -15.31 -5.30 0.14
N ILE A 169 -15.89 -6.35 -0.46
CA ILE A 169 -15.49 -7.75 -0.20
C ILE A 169 -14.02 -7.97 -0.55
N ILE A 170 -13.59 -7.54 -1.73
CA ILE A 170 -12.21 -7.71 -2.20
C ILE A 170 -11.22 -6.99 -1.28
N ALA A 171 -11.52 -5.75 -0.90
CA ALA A 171 -10.68 -4.98 0.04
C ALA A 171 -10.55 -5.71 1.39
N SER A 172 -11.65 -6.23 1.93
CA SER A 172 -11.65 -7.02 3.17
C SER A 172 -10.84 -8.32 3.03
N LEU A 173 -11.00 -9.06 1.92
CA LEU A 173 -10.26 -10.30 1.67
C LEU A 173 -8.75 -10.08 1.49
N LEU A 174 -8.35 -8.92 0.97
CA LEU A 174 -6.95 -8.53 0.84
C LEU A 174 -6.36 -7.97 2.15
N GLY A 175 -7.15 -7.92 3.22
CA GLY A 175 -6.70 -7.47 4.54
C GLY A 175 -6.51 -5.96 4.66
N ILE A 176 -7.09 -5.17 3.75
CA ILE A 176 -7.06 -3.70 3.84
C ILE A 176 -7.90 -3.28 5.04
N GLN A 177 -7.24 -2.69 6.05
CA GLN A 177 -7.84 -2.38 7.35
C GLN A 177 -8.72 -1.14 7.30
N HIS A 178 -8.37 -0.17 6.46
CA HIS A 178 -9.04 1.12 6.33
C HIS A 178 -9.80 1.23 5.01
N ILE A 179 -11.12 1.41 5.08
CA ILE A 179 -11.98 1.66 3.92
C ILE A 179 -12.61 3.04 4.03
N VAL A 180 -12.55 3.78 2.93
CA VAL A 180 -13.16 5.10 2.78
C VAL A 180 -14.26 5.00 1.76
N VAL A 181 -15.49 5.22 2.17
CA VAL A 181 -16.62 5.28 1.25
C VAL A 181 -16.85 6.74 0.88
N ALA A 182 -16.45 7.08 -0.34
CA ALA A 182 -16.63 8.42 -0.90
C ALA A 182 -17.95 8.46 -1.68
N VAL A 183 -18.98 9.07 -1.10
CA VAL A 183 -20.28 9.26 -1.76
C VAL A 183 -20.15 10.45 -2.70
N ASN A 184 -19.93 10.17 -3.98
CA ASN A 184 -19.58 11.15 -5.01
C ASN A 184 -20.82 11.67 -5.74
N LYS A 185 -20.67 12.79 -6.45
CA LYS A 185 -21.72 13.48 -7.21
C LYS A 185 -22.87 14.01 -6.36
N MET A 186 -22.55 14.50 -5.15
CA MET A 186 -23.53 15.13 -4.28
C MET A 186 -24.18 16.37 -4.91
N ASP A 187 -23.49 17.04 -5.83
CA ASP A 187 -24.01 18.14 -6.64
C ASP A 187 -25.25 17.75 -7.46
N LEU A 188 -25.32 16.52 -7.95
CA LEU A 188 -26.44 16.02 -8.77
C LEU A 188 -27.65 15.58 -7.93
N VAL A 189 -27.51 15.51 -6.61
CA VAL A 189 -28.59 15.21 -5.66
C VAL A 189 -28.82 16.39 -4.70
N GLU A 190 -28.50 17.60 -5.16
CA GLU A 190 -28.71 18.86 -4.45
C GLU A 190 -28.10 18.86 -3.03
N TYR A 191 -26.98 18.16 -2.86
CA TYR A 191 -26.27 18.05 -1.59
C TYR A 191 -27.13 17.52 -0.43
N SER A 192 -28.09 16.63 -0.74
CA SER A 192 -29.05 16.09 0.21
C SER A 192 -28.43 15.21 1.31
N GLU A 193 -28.55 15.65 2.56
CA GLU A 193 -28.15 14.88 3.76
C GLU A 193 -28.92 13.55 3.85
N ALA A 194 -30.23 13.58 3.56
CA ALA A 194 -31.06 12.38 3.61
C ALA A 194 -30.56 11.30 2.64
N ARG A 195 -30.19 11.71 1.41
CA ARG A 195 -29.68 10.77 0.41
C ARG A 195 -28.32 10.20 0.82
N PHE A 196 -27.45 11.02 1.40
CA PHE A 196 -26.19 10.53 1.95
C PHE A 196 -26.41 9.49 3.06
N ASN A 197 -27.29 9.79 4.02
CA ASN A 197 -27.56 8.90 5.14
C ASN A 197 -28.18 7.55 4.70
N GLU A 198 -29.06 7.55 3.70
CA GLU A 198 -29.58 6.31 3.09
C GLU A 198 -28.46 5.40 2.58
N ILE A 199 -27.48 5.98 1.87
CA ILE A 199 -26.35 5.23 1.30
C ILE A 199 -25.41 4.73 2.41
N VAL A 200 -25.19 5.54 3.45
CA VAL A 200 -24.39 5.16 4.61
C VAL A 200 -25.02 3.97 5.34
N GLU A 201 -26.32 4.00 5.58
CA GLU A 201 -27.06 2.91 6.23
C GLU A 201 -26.98 1.63 5.38
N GLU A 202 -27.30 1.71 4.08
CA GLU A 202 -27.26 0.55 3.17
C GLU A 202 -25.87 -0.08 3.09
N TYR A 203 -24.80 0.73 3.06
CA TYR A 203 -23.44 0.21 2.98
C TYR A 203 -22.97 -0.35 4.33
N THR A 204 -23.34 0.29 5.45
CA THR A 204 -23.01 -0.19 6.80
C THR A 204 -23.63 -1.55 7.08
N ASP A 205 -24.89 -1.76 6.70
CA ASP A 205 -25.56 -3.06 6.82
C ASP A 205 -24.85 -4.16 6.01
N PHE A 206 -24.31 -3.79 4.85
CA PHE A 206 -23.51 -4.70 4.05
C PHE A 206 -22.16 -5.03 4.70
N THR A 207 -21.47 -4.05 5.29
CA THR A 207 -20.12 -4.23 5.84
C THR A 207 -20.08 -4.92 7.19
N GLN A 208 -21.21 -5.03 7.92
CA GLN A 208 -21.31 -5.88 9.12
C GLN A 208 -20.92 -7.35 8.87
N LYS A 209 -20.95 -7.79 7.60
CA LYS A 209 -20.57 -9.15 7.17
C LYS A 209 -19.09 -9.26 6.80
N LEU A 210 -18.36 -8.16 6.78
CA LEU A 210 -16.95 -8.08 6.38
C LEU A 210 -16.07 -7.94 7.62
N ASN A 211 -14.86 -8.50 7.54
CA ASN A 211 -13.84 -8.31 8.57
C ASN A 211 -13.06 -7.03 8.26
N VAL A 212 -13.68 -5.87 8.45
CA VAL A 212 -13.07 -4.54 8.24
C VAL A 212 -13.15 -3.77 9.55
N HIS A 213 -12.02 -3.20 9.97
CA HIS A 213 -11.91 -2.55 11.28
C HIS A 213 -12.35 -1.09 11.26
N ASP A 214 -12.08 -0.37 10.16
CA ASP A 214 -12.33 1.07 10.07
C ASP A 214 -12.97 1.44 8.73
N ILE A 215 -14.20 1.96 8.79
CA ILE A 215 -14.95 2.44 7.63
C ILE A 215 -15.37 3.88 7.89
N SER A 216 -14.92 4.78 7.03
CA SER A 216 -15.27 6.21 7.07
C SER A 216 -16.10 6.59 5.85
N PHE A 217 -17.14 7.40 6.05
CA PHE A 217 -18.01 7.89 4.98
C PHE A 217 -17.78 9.38 4.77
N ILE A 218 -17.55 9.80 3.53
CA ILE A 218 -17.36 11.22 3.17
C ILE A 218 -18.25 11.56 1.96
N PRO A 219 -19.17 12.53 2.08
CA PRO A 219 -19.90 13.07 0.94
C PRO A 219 -18.99 14.03 0.17
N ILE A 220 -18.83 13.83 -1.14
CA ILE A 220 -17.96 14.63 -1.99
C ILE A 220 -18.63 15.00 -3.31
N SER A 221 -18.14 16.07 -3.93
CA SER A 221 -18.24 16.26 -5.38
C SER A 221 -16.84 16.33 -5.96
N ALA A 222 -16.43 15.31 -6.70
CA ALA A 222 -15.12 15.30 -7.36
C ALA A 222 -15.00 16.38 -8.45
N LEU A 223 -16.13 16.75 -9.07
CA LEU A 223 -16.17 17.74 -10.14
C LEU A 223 -16.03 19.16 -9.56
N GLU A 224 -16.85 19.49 -8.58
CA GLU A 224 -16.88 20.82 -7.95
C GLU A 224 -15.76 21.01 -6.92
N GLY A 225 -15.28 19.92 -6.33
CA GLY A 225 -14.20 19.87 -5.33
C GLY A 225 -14.65 19.81 -3.87
N ASP A 226 -15.95 19.79 -3.63
CA ASP A 226 -16.54 19.74 -2.29
C ASP A 226 -16.02 18.55 -1.47
N ASN A 227 -15.48 18.84 -0.28
CA ASN A 227 -14.93 17.87 0.69
C ASN A 227 -13.77 17.00 0.16
N VAL A 228 -13.18 17.31 -1.00
CA VAL A 228 -12.01 16.58 -1.53
C VAL A 228 -10.75 17.05 -0.82
N VAL A 229 -10.42 18.33 -0.96
CA VAL A 229 -9.28 18.97 -0.27
C VAL A 229 -9.79 19.89 0.82
N ASP A 230 -10.65 20.83 0.42
CA ASP A 230 -11.25 21.84 1.29
C ASP A 230 -12.68 21.44 1.71
N PRO A 231 -13.14 21.88 2.90
CA PRO A 231 -14.52 21.67 3.34
C PRO A 231 -15.53 22.32 2.38
N SER A 232 -16.66 21.67 2.18
CA SER A 232 -17.76 22.18 1.36
C SER A 232 -18.57 23.26 2.07
N GLU A 233 -18.90 24.34 1.37
CA GLU A 233 -19.91 25.31 1.82
C GLU A 233 -21.35 24.85 1.50
N ASN A 234 -21.50 23.92 0.55
CA ASN A 234 -22.80 23.40 0.09
C ASN A 234 -23.37 22.31 1.00
N MET A 235 -22.53 21.69 1.84
CA MET A 235 -22.91 20.63 2.79
C MET A 235 -22.62 21.03 4.24
N PRO A 236 -23.25 22.11 4.76
CA PRO A 236 -23.00 22.58 6.13
C PRO A 236 -23.47 21.59 7.21
N TRP A 237 -24.27 20.59 6.83
CA TRP A 237 -24.70 19.48 7.68
C TRP A 237 -23.60 18.43 7.91
N TYR A 238 -22.54 18.42 7.09
CA TYR A 238 -21.43 17.47 7.21
C TYR A 238 -20.29 18.08 8.03
N ASP A 239 -20.20 17.69 9.31
CA ASP A 239 -19.13 18.11 10.23
C ASP A 239 -17.87 17.22 10.16
N GLY A 240 -17.81 16.31 9.18
CA GLY A 240 -16.72 15.34 9.05
C GLY A 240 -15.45 15.90 8.41
N ARG A 241 -14.45 15.03 8.26
CA ARG A 241 -13.17 15.39 7.64
C ARG A 241 -13.29 15.41 6.11
N THR A 242 -12.46 16.22 5.46
CA THR A 242 -12.25 16.12 4.00
C THR A 242 -11.47 14.86 3.66
N LEU A 243 -11.58 14.41 2.40
CA LEU A 243 -10.90 13.22 1.93
C LEU A 243 -9.38 13.34 2.11
N LEU A 244 -8.77 14.45 1.69
CA LEU A 244 -7.33 14.66 1.84
C LEU A 244 -6.92 14.66 3.31
N HIS A 245 -7.67 15.34 4.18
CA HIS A 245 -7.36 15.39 5.60
C HIS A 245 -7.38 14.00 6.24
N MET A 246 -8.34 13.14 5.85
CA MET A 246 -8.37 11.76 6.33
C MET A 246 -7.16 10.96 5.83
N LEU A 247 -6.80 11.06 4.55
CA LEU A 247 -5.61 10.39 4.00
C LEU A 247 -4.30 10.87 4.67
N GLU A 248 -4.22 12.15 5.04
CA GLU A 248 -3.07 12.69 5.79
C GLU A 248 -2.99 12.19 7.24
N THR A 249 -4.11 11.82 7.85
CA THR A 249 -4.20 11.53 9.30
C THR A 249 -4.38 10.07 9.65
N VAL A 250 -4.74 9.21 8.69
CA VAL A 250 -4.92 7.78 8.92
C VAL A 250 -3.61 7.12 9.38
N THR A 251 -3.66 6.42 10.52
CA THR A 251 -2.48 5.84 11.18
C THR A 251 -2.27 4.38 10.77
N ILE A 252 -1.48 4.14 9.72
CA ILE A 252 -1.16 2.77 9.23
C ILE A 252 -0.29 1.99 10.25
N SER A 253 0.51 2.71 11.05
CA SER A 253 1.47 2.08 11.97
C SER A 253 0.80 1.27 13.10
N ALA A 254 -0.48 1.54 13.40
CA ALA A 254 -1.23 0.84 14.44
C ALA A 254 -1.67 -0.57 14.03
N ASP A 255 -1.66 -0.89 12.74
CA ASP A 255 -2.08 -2.20 12.22
C ASP A 255 -0.97 -3.26 12.29
N ARG A 256 0.25 -2.87 12.66
CA ARG A 256 1.33 -3.83 12.84
C ARG A 256 1.01 -4.67 14.07
N ASN A 257 0.82 -5.95 13.86
CA ASN A 257 0.77 -6.91 14.96
C ASN A 257 2.13 -6.90 15.66
N LEU A 258 2.21 -6.26 16.83
CA LEU A 258 3.40 -6.21 17.69
C LEU A 258 3.33 -7.26 18.82
N VAL A 259 2.29 -8.09 18.84
CA VAL A 259 2.05 -9.07 19.91
C VAL A 259 2.54 -10.47 19.51
N ASP A 260 2.16 -10.91 18.31
CA ASP A 260 2.42 -12.26 17.83
C ASP A 260 3.76 -12.34 17.12
N PHE A 261 4.82 -12.66 17.87
CA PHE A 261 6.15 -12.82 17.28
C PHE A 261 6.21 -14.00 16.30
N ARG A 262 6.47 -13.68 15.03
CA ARG A 262 6.68 -14.63 13.93
C ARG A 262 7.95 -14.24 13.19
N PHE A 263 8.94 -15.12 13.22
CA PHE A 263 10.21 -14.92 12.51
C PHE A 263 10.51 -16.10 11.59
N PRO A 264 10.12 -16.01 10.31
CA PRO A 264 10.48 -17.02 9.32
C PRO A 264 11.97 -16.90 8.99
N VAL A 265 12.71 -18.00 9.16
CA VAL A 265 14.13 -18.05 8.85
C VAL A 265 14.31 -18.06 7.34
N GLN A 266 14.94 -17.00 6.82
CA GLN A 266 15.22 -16.85 5.38
C GLN A 266 16.60 -17.37 5.02
N TYR A 267 17.57 -17.20 5.93
CA TYR A 267 18.96 -17.60 5.70
C TYR A 267 19.68 -17.94 7.01
N VAL A 268 20.60 -18.91 6.96
CA VAL A 268 21.45 -19.30 8.09
C VAL A 268 22.86 -18.78 7.85
N ILE A 269 23.33 -17.90 8.74
CA ILE A 269 24.63 -17.25 8.68
C ILE A 269 25.62 -18.04 9.55
N ARG A 270 26.68 -18.58 8.93
CA ARG A 270 27.74 -19.33 9.61
C ARG A 270 29.12 -18.98 9.03
N PRO A 271 29.70 -17.82 9.40
CA PRO A 271 31.00 -17.38 8.88
C PRO A 271 32.16 -18.20 9.45
N HIS A 272 32.01 -18.73 10.67
CA HIS A 272 32.97 -19.61 11.35
C HIS A 272 32.23 -20.54 12.33
N GLN A 273 32.93 -21.51 12.92
CA GLN A 273 32.32 -22.57 13.73
C GLN A 273 31.53 -22.03 14.93
N ASP A 274 32.01 -20.96 15.56
CA ASP A 274 31.43 -20.41 16.80
C ASP A 274 30.25 -19.45 16.61
N PHE A 275 29.88 -19.13 15.36
CA PHE A 275 28.76 -18.22 15.09
C PHE A 275 27.71 -18.89 14.22
N ARG A 276 26.49 -19.00 14.75
CA ARG A 276 25.30 -19.42 14.01
C ARG A 276 24.20 -18.38 14.23
N GLY A 277 23.92 -17.61 13.20
CA GLY A 277 22.84 -16.61 13.19
C GLY A 277 21.74 -16.99 12.20
N PHE A 278 20.51 -16.63 12.52
CA PHE A 278 19.34 -16.86 11.68
C PHE A 278 18.83 -15.50 11.19
N SER A 279 18.91 -15.28 9.89
CA SER A 279 18.51 -14.02 9.25
C SER A 279 17.12 -14.13 8.67
N GLY A 280 16.34 -13.06 8.86
CA GLY A 280 14.99 -12.94 8.35
C GLY A 280 14.42 -11.54 8.62
N ARG A 281 13.28 -11.27 7.99
CA ARG A 281 12.43 -10.12 8.36
C ARG A 281 11.48 -10.55 9.46
N ILE A 282 11.12 -9.65 10.36
CA ILE A 282 10.06 -9.86 11.37
C ILE A 282 8.73 -9.38 10.77
N PRO A 283 7.83 -10.26 10.28
CA PRO A 283 6.48 -9.87 9.88
C PRO A 283 5.65 -9.30 11.01
N SER A 284 5.75 -9.87 12.21
CA SER A 284 4.91 -9.54 13.35
C SER A 284 5.61 -9.82 14.68
N GLY A 285 5.12 -9.16 15.73
CA GLY A 285 5.60 -9.21 17.09
C GLY A 285 6.81 -8.35 17.39
N THR A 286 7.24 -8.43 18.64
CA THR A 286 8.55 -7.98 19.12
C THR A 286 9.30 -9.14 19.73
N ILE A 287 10.63 -9.01 19.78
CA ILE A 287 11.51 -10.00 20.38
C ILE A 287 12.63 -9.28 21.14
N THR A 288 12.90 -9.77 22.35
CA THR A 288 13.97 -9.23 23.20
C THR A 288 15.05 -10.31 23.45
N VAL A 289 16.29 -9.88 23.66
CA VAL A 289 17.36 -10.78 24.12
C VAL A 289 16.97 -11.43 25.46
N GLY A 290 17.22 -12.74 25.59
CA GLY A 290 16.87 -13.57 26.74
C GLY A 290 15.46 -14.17 26.70
N GLU A 291 14.63 -13.80 25.72
CA GLU A 291 13.26 -14.31 25.60
C GLU A 291 13.22 -15.78 25.14
N GLU A 292 12.29 -16.57 25.70
CA GLU A 292 12.12 -17.99 25.34
C GLU A 292 11.35 -18.13 24.02
N VAL A 293 11.95 -18.87 23.09
CA VAL A 293 11.42 -19.12 21.75
C VAL A 293 11.29 -20.60 21.45
N THR A 294 10.32 -20.93 20.60
CA THR A 294 10.07 -22.27 20.07
C THR A 294 10.30 -22.26 18.56
N ILE A 295 10.93 -23.30 18.04
CA ILE A 295 11.25 -23.47 16.62
C ILE A 295 10.23 -24.41 16.00
N LEU A 296 9.46 -23.92 15.03
CA LEU A 296 8.54 -24.72 14.24
C LEU A 296 9.22 -25.20 12.94
N PRO A 297 8.92 -26.44 12.49
CA PRO A 297 7.94 -27.37 13.05
C PRO A 297 8.52 -28.29 14.16
N SER A 298 9.82 -28.18 14.48
CA SER A 298 10.52 -29.12 15.39
C SER A 298 10.05 -29.12 16.84
N MET A 299 9.35 -28.06 17.27
CA MET A 299 8.90 -27.79 18.63
C MET A 299 10.02 -27.70 19.69
N ARG A 300 11.28 -27.59 19.26
CA ARG A 300 12.42 -27.37 20.17
C ARG A 300 12.37 -25.97 20.73
N ARG A 301 12.82 -25.80 21.97
CA ARG A 301 12.86 -24.51 22.66
C ARG A 301 14.29 -24.06 22.90
N SER A 302 14.49 -22.75 22.89
CA SER A 302 15.74 -22.10 23.28
C SER A 302 15.45 -20.68 23.77
N LYS A 303 16.49 -19.90 24.00
CA LYS A 303 16.43 -18.48 24.29
C LYS A 303 17.21 -17.67 23.28
N VAL A 304 16.75 -16.45 23.05
CA VAL A 304 17.47 -15.50 22.20
C VAL A 304 18.74 -15.07 22.92
N LYS A 305 19.90 -15.35 22.32
CA LYS A 305 21.22 -14.95 22.83
C LYS A 305 21.59 -13.54 22.41
N GLY A 306 21.24 -13.16 21.19
CA GLY A 306 21.58 -11.85 20.64
C GLY A 306 20.76 -11.54 19.38
N ILE A 307 20.56 -10.25 19.13
CA ILE A 307 19.85 -9.74 17.97
C ILE A 307 20.74 -8.71 17.29
N TYR A 308 20.93 -8.84 15.98
CA TYR A 308 21.77 -7.93 15.20
C TYR A 308 20.95 -7.27 14.10
N LEU A 309 20.97 -5.94 14.09
CA LEU A 309 20.42 -5.09 13.03
C LEU A 309 21.60 -4.52 12.24
N TYR A 310 21.83 -5.03 11.04
CA TYR A 310 23.05 -4.77 10.26
C TYR A 310 24.33 -5.11 11.05
N GLU A 311 25.14 -4.11 11.39
CA GLU A 311 26.40 -4.26 12.15
C GLU A 311 26.22 -3.96 13.65
N GLN A 312 25.01 -3.68 14.10
CA GLN A 312 24.72 -3.27 15.48
C GLN A 312 23.99 -4.37 16.23
N GLU A 313 24.48 -4.69 17.44
CA GLU A 313 23.76 -5.53 18.38
C GLU A 313 22.70 -4.70 19.11
N VAL A 314 21.47 -5.20 19.14
CA VAL A 314 20.30 -4.54 19.74
C VAL A 314 19.67 -5.43 20.80
N GLN A 315 19.04 -4.82 21.80
CA GLN A 315 18.34 -5.57 22.87
C GLN A 315 16.94 -6.02 22.46
N GLU A 316 16.30 -5.28 21.56
CA GLU A 316 14.94 -5.53 21.10
C GLU A 316 14.85 -5.29 19.58
N ALA A 317 14.01 -6.08 18.91
CA ALA A 317 13.60 -5.87 17.53
C ALA A 317 12.10 -6.07 17.37
N PHE A 318 11.53 -5.45 16.33
CA PHE A 318 10.09 -5.41 16.11
C PHE A 318 9.70 -5.58 14.64
N ALA A 319 8.40 -5.79 14.41
CA ALA A 319 7.80 -5.99 13.10
C ALA A 319 8.22 -4.93 12.06
N GLY A 320 8.67 -5.40 10.91
CA GLY A 320 9.16 -4.60 9.79
C GLY A 320 10.68 -4.63 9.63
N GLN A 321 11.44 -4.92 10.70
CA GLN A 321 12.91 -4.96 10.68
C GLN A 321 13.45 -6.29 10.13
N SER A 322 14.61 -6.23 9.47
CA SER A 322 15.37 -7.41 9.05
C SER A 322 16.56 -7.57 9.98
N VAL A 323 16.60 -8.69 10.69
CA VAL A 323 17.57 -8.93 11.77
C VAL A 323 18.22 -10.30 11.65
N VAL A 324 19.33 -10.47 12.35
CA VAL A 324 19.96 -11.77 12.62
C VAL A 324 19.73 -12.11 14.09
N ILE A 325 19.14 -13.27 14.36
CA ILE A 325 18.91 -13.78 15.72
C ILE A 325 19.89 -14.92 15.98
N THR A 326 20.57 -14.90 17.13
CA THR A 326 21.35 -16.04 17.64
C THR A 326 20.63 -16.66 18.83
N LEU A 327 20.81 -17.96 19.04
CA LEU A 327 20.20 -18.71 20.14
C LEU A 327 21.26 -19.21 21.12
N GLU A 328 20.84 -19.50 22.35
CA GLU A 328 21.71 -20.09 23.37
C GLU A 328 22.07 -21.55 23.04
N ASP A 329 21.11 -22.31 22.51
CA ASP A 329 21.28 -23.73 22.22
C ASP A 329 21.60 -23.98 20.73
N GLU A 330 22.40 -25.02 20.48
CA GLU A 330 22.65 -25.50 19.11
C GLU A 330 21.47 -26.32 18.59
N ILE A 331 20.44 -25.62 18.12
CA ILE A 331 19.29 -26.24 17.47
C ILE A 331 19.51 -26.28 15.97
N ASP A 332 19.16 -27.40 15.36
CA ASP A 332 19.14 -27.48 13.90
C ASP A 332 17.94 -26.74 13.33
N ILE A 333 18.21 -25.57 12.75
CA ILE A 333 17.24 -24.68 12.12
C ILE A 333 17.74 -24.37 10.71
N SER A 334 16.82 -24.40 9.77
CA SER A 334 17.03 -24.26 8.34
C SER A 334 16.09 -23.21 7.74
N ARG A 335 16.29 -22.87 6.46
CA ARG A 335 15.40 -21.94 5.74
C ARG A 335 14.00 -22.55 5.67
N GLY A 336 12.98 -21.75 6.02
CA GLY A 336 11.58 -22.16 6.05
C GLY A 336 11.07 -22.52 7.44
N ASP A 337 11.97 -22.81 8.38
CA ASP A 337 11.60 -22.94 9.79
C ASP A 337 11.18 -21.58 10.36
N MET A 338 10.38 -21.60 11.42
CA MET A 338 9.86 -20.38 12.05
C MET A 338 10.24 -20.34 13.53
N ILE A 339 10.85 -19.23 13.95
CA ILE A 339 11.07 -18.93 15.37
C ILE A 339 9.85 -18.15 15.87
N VAL A 340 9.21 -18.64 16.92
CA VAL A 340 8.02 -18.04 17.54
C VAL A 340 8.19 -17.93 19.05
N ARG A 341 7.42 -17.04 19.68
CA ARG A 341 7.38 -16.93 21.15
C ARG A 341 6.79 -18.21 21.75
N SER A 342 7.45 -18.83 22.72
CA SER A 342 7.04 -20.14 23.27
C SER A 342 5.65 -20.16 23.91
N HIS A 343 5.20 -19.01 24.43
CA HIS A 343 3.87 -18.85 25.04
C HIS A 343 2.81 -18.29 24.07
N ASN A 344 3.14 -18.15 22.79
CA ASN A 344 2.26 -17.64 21.75
C ASN A 344 2.54 -18.40 20.44
N LEU A 345 2.17 -19.67 20.43
CA LEU A 345 2.35 -20.55 19.28
C LEU A 345 1.22 -20.32 18.27
N PRO A 346 1.53 -20.24 16.96
CA PRO A 346 0.51 -20.30 15.93
C PRO A 346 -0.12 -21.70 15.86
N GLU A 347 -1.29 -21.79 15.24
CA GLU A 347 -1.87 -23.07 14.88
C GLU A 347 -1.05 -23.73 13.76
N VAL A 348 -0.68 -25.00 13.96
CA VAL A 348 0.06 -25.79 12.98
C VAL A 348 -0.87 -26.90 12.48
N SER A 349 -1.24 -26.82 11.20
CA SER A 349 -2.17 -27.76 10.55
C SER A 349 -1.66 -28.15 9.16
N GLY A 350 -2.02 -29.35 8.70
CA GLY A 350 -1.86 -29.79 7.31
C GLY A 350 -3.03 -29.42 6.40
N GLU A 351 -4.10 -28.88 6.98
CA GLU A 351 -5.33 -28.45 6.30
C GLU A 351 -5.50 -26.94 6.48
N LEU A 352 -5.94 -26.27 5.42
CA LEU A 352 -6.26 -24.84 5.44
C LEU A 352 -7.60 -24.59 4.75
N GLU A 353 -8.42 -23.75 5.35
CA GLU A 353 -9.60 -23.16 4.71
C GLU A 353 -9.21 -21.78 4.20
N ALA A 354 -9.49 -21.49 2.92
CA ALA A 354 -9.12 -20.23 2.31
C ALA A 354 -10.20 -19.74 1.35
N VAL A 355 -10.38 -18.41 1.31
CA VAL A 355 -11.15 -17.76 0.25
C VAL A 355 -10.24 -17.58 -0.96
N ILE A 356 -10.60 -18.20 -2.08
CA ILE A 356 -9.83 -18.11 -3.32
C ILE A 356 -10.52 -17.12 -4.25
N CYS A 357 -9.83 -16.03 -4.58
CA CYS A 357 -10.24 -15.16 -5.67
C CYS A 357 -9.72 -15.73 -7.00
N TRP A 358 -10.59 -16.46 -7.70
CA TRP A 358 -10.23 -17.12 -8.96
C TRP A 358 -10.26 -16.11 -10.12
N MET A 359 -9.10 -15.92 -10.74
CA MET A 359 -8.90 -14.87 -11.74
C MET A 359 -9.03 -15.34 -13.19
N ASP A 360 -9.03 -16.65 -13.45
CA ASP A 360 -9.11 -17.22 -14.82
C ASP A 360 -10.57 -17.29 -15.29
N GLU A 361 -10.80 -17.11 -16.59
CA GLU A 361 -12.13 -17.22 -17.20
C GLU A 361 -12.65 -18.66 -17.19
N ARG A 362 -11.75 -19.63 -17.13
CA ARG A 362 -12.08 -21.05 -16.96
C ARG A 362 -12.56 -21.27 -15.52
N LYS A 363 -13.79 -21.72 -15.36
CA LYS A 363 -14.35 -22.07 -14.04
C LYS A 363 -13.47 -23.13 -13.35
N ALA A 364 -13.21 -22.90 -12.07
CA ALA A 364 -12.46 -23.79 -11.18
C ALA A 364 -13.14 -25.15 -10.99
#